data_AF-A0A2A4F2I3-F1
#
_entry.id   AF-A0A2A4F2I3-F1
#
_cell.length_a   1.000
_cell.length_b   1.000
_cell.length_c   1.000
_cell.angle_alpha   90.00
_cell.angle_beta   90.00
_cell.angle_gamma   90.00
#
_symmetry.space_group_name_H-M   'P 1'
#
loop_
_entity.id
_entity.type
_entity.pdbx_description
1 polymer ?
#
loop_
_entity_poly.entity_id
_entity_poly.type
_entity_poly.pdbx_seq_one_letter_code
_entity_poly.pdbx_strand_id
1 'polypeptide(L)'
;MNTNERRTSKQASVHQRRDAMIALAGFALGLVLAAALTHMPGESTAWAAWIQAFGSIAAIIGSFAVVRYQLKQERARALEEAADRDQRKKNGILELCDLAQEQADAAAAGFQGHVVDELLLLGSYNERFFNETLHALNSLNLYQFGFPEAVSDLIRLKLAYGAIGRAISASRFGDGTEQMTDEALCLDIQASQRLVTEHIQALRQILG
;
A
#
# COMPACT_ATOMS: atom_id res chain seq x y z
N MET A 1 -4.62 7.47 -30.84
CA MET A 1 -4.42 6.02 -31.11
C MET A 1 -4.75 5.26 -29.84
N ASN A 2 -5.81 4.45 -29.85
CA ASN A 2 -6.53 4.02 -28.64
C ASN A 2 -5.86 2.80 -27.97
N THR A 3 -5.50 2.90 -26.69
CA THR A 3 -4.82 1.84 -25.93
C THR A 3 -5.68 0.60 -25.70
N ASN A 4 -7.01 0.73 -25.80
CA ASN A 4 -7.95 -0.39 -25.65
C ASN A 4 -7.89 -1.41 -26.79
N GLU A 5 -7.66 -0.98 -28.04
CA GLU A 5 -7.61 -1.91 -29.19
C GLU A 5 -6.37 -2.82 -29.18
N ARG A 6 -5.28 -2.37 -28.53
CA ARG A 6 -4.07 -3.22 -28.36
C ARG A 6 -4.26 -4.31 -27.30
N ARG A 7 -5.20 -4.15 -26.36
CA ARG A 7 -5.44 -5.15 -25.30
C ARG A 7 -6.31 -6.30 -25.79
N THR A 8 -7.34 -5.99 -26.57
CA THR A 8 -8.27 -7.00 -27.12
C THR A 8 -7.58 -7.93 -28.11
N SER A 9 -6.72 -7.40 -28.99
CA SER A 9 -5.97 -8.22 -29.96
C SER A 9 -4.97 -9.17 -29.29
N LYS A 10 -4.31 -8.75 -28.20
CA LYS A 10 -3.43 -9.64 -27.44
C LYS A 10 -4.17 -10.78 -26.76
N GLN A 11 -5.33 -10.52 -26.14
CA GLN A 11 -6.12 -11.56 -25.47
C GLN A 11 -6.63 -12.63 -26.44
N ALA A 12 -7.11 -12.24 -27.63
CA ALA A 12 -7.59 -13.18 -28.63
C ALA A 12 -6.50 -14.21 -29.04
N SER A 13 -5.25 -13.74 -29.22
CA SER A 13 -4.14 -14.60 -29.64
C SER A 13 -3.74 -15.67 -28.60
N VAL A 14 -3.92 -15.39 -27.30
CA VAL A 14 -3.53 -16.31 -26.22
C VAL A 14 -4.50 -17.50 -26.13
N HIS A 15 -5.80 -17.22 -26.23
CA HIS A 15 -6.82 -18.28 -26.24
C HIS A 15 -6.67 -19.18 -27.46
N GLN A 16 -6.48 -18.59 -28.64
CA GLN A 16 -6.31 -19.35 -29.90
C GLN A 16 -5.09 -20.29 -29.86
N ARG A 17 -3.95 -19.85 -29.32
CA ARG A 17 -2.76 -20.70 -29.17
C ARG A 17 -2.98 -21.85 -28.19
N ARG A 18 -3.65 -21.60 -27.08
CA ARG A 18 -3.97 -22.63 -26.08
C ARG A 18 -4.87 -23.71 -26.68
N ASP A 19 -5.91 -23.29 -27.37
CA ASP A 19 -6.91 -24.20 -27.91
C ASP A 19 -6.32 -25.03 -29.07
N ALA A 20 -5.44 -24.43 -29.89
CA ALA A 20 -4.67 -25.15 -30.90
C ALA A 20 -3.71 -26.20 -30.28
N MET A 21 -3.01 -25.87 -29.19
CA MET A 21 -2.14 -26.83 -28.51
C MET A 21 -2.92 -27.98 -27.86
N ILE A 22 -4.08 -27.70 -27.27
CA ILE A 22 -4.96 -28.74 -26.71
C ILE A 22 -5.47 -29.67 -27.81
N ALA A 23 -5.90 -29.12 -28.95
CA ALA A 23 -6.35 -29.92 -30.09
C ALA A 23 -5.23 -30.80 -30.65
N LEU A 24 -4.03 -30.25 -30.82
CA LEU A 24 -2.86 -31.00 -31.30
C LEU A 24 -2.47 -32.13 -30.33
N ALA A 25 -2.45 -31.84 -29.03
CA ALA A 25 -2.15 -32.84 -27.99
C ALA A 25 -3.21 -33.95 -27.95
N GLY A 26 -4.51 -33.59 -28.03
CA GLY A 26 -5.60 -34.56 -28.07
C GLY A 26 -5.55 -35.45 -29.31
N PHE A 27 -5.22 -34.88 -30.47
CA PHE A 27 -5.06 -35.63 -31.72
C PHE A 27 -3.88 -36.61 -31.66
N ALA A 28 -2.72 -36.15 -31.18
CA ALA A 28 -1.55 -37.01 -31.01
C ALA A 28 -1.83 -38.15 -30.03
N LEU A 29 -2.49 -37.86 -28.90
CA LEU A 29 -2.89 -38.88 -27.92
C LEU A 29 -3.88 -39.90 -28.51
N GLY A 30 -4.85 -39.43 -29.31
CA GLY A 30 -5.82 -40.29 -30.01
C GLY A 30 -5.15 -41.23 -31.00
N LEU A 31 -4.17 -40.76 -31.77
CA LEU A 31 -3.39 -41.59 -32.69
C LEU A 31 -2.58 -42.66 -31.94
N VAL A 32 -1.95 -42.30 -30.82
CA VAL A 32 -1.21 -43.24 -29.98
C VAL A 32 -2.15 -44.32 -29.43
N LEU A 33 -3.33 -43.96 -28.91
CA LEU A 33 -4.34 -44.90 -28.42
C LEU A 33 -4.94 -45.80 -29.52
N ALA A 34 -5.11 -45.28 -30.74
CA ALA A 34 -5.60 -46.07 -31.86
C ALA A 34 -4.57 -47.10 -32.36
N ALA A 35 -3.30 -46.70 -32.49
CA ALA A 35 -2.20 -47.60 -32.84
C ALA A 35 -2.02 -48.68 -31.77
N ALA A 36 -2.15 -48.28 -30.51
CA ALA A 36 -2.13 -49.12 -29.34
C ALA A 36 -3.17 -50.25 -29.33
N LEU A 37 -4.44 -49.92 -29.60
CA LEU A 37 -5.54 -50.88 -29.58
C LEU A 37 -5.52 -51.84 -30.77
N THR A 38 -4.93 -51.41 -31.89
CA THR A 38 -4.86 -52.22 -33.11
C THR A 38 -3.66 -53.18 -33.14
N HIS A 39 -2.60 -52.90 -32.38
CA HIS A 39 -1.37 -53.71 -32.37
C HIS A 39 -0.95 -54.03 -30.92
N MET A 40 -1.63 -54.99 -30.28
CA MET A 40 -1.19 -55.50 -28.98
C MET A 40 0.12 -56.30 -29.14
N PRO A 41 1.22 -55.89 -28.49
CA PRO A 41 2.50 -56.57 -28.63
C PRO A 41 2.51 -57.92 -27.89
N GLY A 42 2.84 -58.98 -28.63
CA GLY A 42 3.07 -60.32 -28.05
C GLY A 42 4.46 -60.50 -27.41
N GLU A 43 5.41 -59.60 -27.69
CA GLU A 43 6.80 -59.68 -27.21
C GLU A 43 7.12 -58.69 -26.08
N SER A 44 7.95 -59.12 -25.12
CA SER A 44 8.34 -58.34 -23.93
C SER A 44 9.04 -57.01 -24.23
N THR A 45 9.83 -56.94 -25.31
CA THR A 45 10.54 -55.73 -25.76
C THR A 45 9.59 -54.60 -26.15
N ALA A 46 8.46 -54.93 -26.77
CA ALA A 46 7.48 -53.93 -27.19
C ALA A 46 6.65 -53.37 -26.00
N TRP A 47 6.49 -54.14 -24.92
CA TRP A 47 5.89 -53.64 -23.67
C TRP A 47 6.75 -52.57 -23.00
N ALA A 48 8.08 -52.68 -23.04
CA ALA A 48 8.97 -51.68 -22.47
C ALA A 48 8.84 -50.31 -23.18
N ALA A 49 8.75 -50.31 -24.52
CA ALA A 49 8.57 -49.09 -25.30
C ALA A 49 7.25 -48.37 -24.96
N TRP A 50 6.20 -49.14 -24.71
CA TRP A 50 4.90 -48.61 -24.29
C TRP A 50 4.91 -47.96 -22.91
N ILE A 51 5.53 -48.62 -21.93
CA ILE A 51 5.69 -48.07 -20.57
C ILE A 51 6.46 -46.75 -20.63
N GLN A 52 7.50 -46.66 -21.47
CA GLN A 52 8.25 -45.43 -21.67
C GLN A 52 7.41 -44.30 -22.28
N ALA A 53 6.61 -44.60 -23.32
CA ALA A 53 5.73 -43.62 -23.94
C ALA A 53 4.71 -43.08 -22.92
N PHE A 54 4.06 -43.96 -22.17
CA PHE A 54 3.14 -43.54 -21.09
C PHE A 54 3.83 -42.75 -19.99
N GLY A 55 5.04 -43.16 -19.57
CA GLY A 55 5.83 -42.45 -18.58
C GLY A 55 6.11 -41.01 -19.02
N SER A 56 6.44 -40.78 -20.29
CA SER A 56 6.67 -39.44 -20.83
C SER A 56 5.41 -38.58 -20.84
N ILE A 57 4.24 -39.14 -21.20
CA ILE A 57 2.96 -38.44 -21.19
C ILE A 57 2.56 -38.09 -19.75
N ALA A 58 2.66 -39.04 -18.83
CA ALA A 58 2.38 -38.83 -17.42
C ALA A 58 3.28 -37.75 -16.82
N ALA A 59 4.58 -37.73 -17.17
CA ALA A 59 5.52 -36.70 -16.75
C ALA A 59 5.12 -35.31 -17.28
N ILE A 60 4.69 -35.19 -18.54
CA ILE A 60 4.23 -33.93 -19.11
C ILE A 60 2.97 -33.44 -18.38
N ILE A 61 1.98 -34.30 -18.18
CA ILE A 61 0.74 -33.95 -17.46
C ILE A 61 1.05 -33.54 -16.02
N GLY A 62 1.92 -34.30 -15.34
CA GLY A 62 2.38 -33.99 -13.99
C GLY A 62 3.07 -32.62 -13.92
N SER A 63 3.97 -32.33 -14.85
CA SER A 63 4.65 -31.02 -14.92
C SER A 63 3.65 -29.87 -15.09
N PHE A 64 2.63 -30.06 -15.93
CA PHE A 64 1.63 -29.03 -16.17
C PHE A 64 0.72 -28.79 -14.96
N ALA A 65 0.35 -29.86 -14.24
CA ALA A 65 -0.41 -29.76 -12.99
C ALA A 65 0.39 -29.00 -11.91
N VAL A 66 1.69 -29.30 -11.77
CA VAL A 66 2.59 -28.60 -10.84
C VAL A 66 2.70 -27.12 -11.19
N VAL A 67 2.95 -26.78 -12.46
CA VAL A 67 3.05 -25.38 -12.90
C VAL A 67 1.75 -24.62 -12.64
N ARG A 68 0.59 -25.23 -12.93
CA ARG A 68 -0.71 -24.60 -12.62
C ARG A 68 -0.92 -24.37 -11.14
N TYR A 69 -0.52 -25.33 -10.30
CA TYR A 69 -0.60 -25.19 -8.85
C TYR A 69 0.30 -24.07 -8.33
N GLN A 70 1.56 -24.00 -8.82
CA GLN A 70 2.50 -22.93 -8.48
C GLN A 70 1.97 -21.55 -8.89
N LEU A 71 1.49 -21.38 -10.13
CA LEU A 71 0.92 -20.11 -10.59
C LEU A 71 -0.29 -19.67 -9.75
N LYS A 72 -1.11 -20.61 -9.29
CA LYS A 72 -2.24 -20.30 -8.41
C LYS A 72 -1.76 -19.83 -7.04
N GLN A 73 -0.76 -20.48 -6.45
CA GLN A 73 -0.17 -20.07 -5.17
C GLN A 73 0.56 -18.73 -5.27
N GLU A 74 1.33 -18.50 -6.34
CA GLU A 74 2.03 -17.23 -6.57
C GLU A 74 1.04 -16.06 -6.68
N ARG A 75 -0.08 -16.26 -7.39
CA ARG A 75 -1.14 -15.23 -7.46
C ARG A 75 -1.77 -14.97 -6.10
N ALA A 76 -2.04 -16.02 -5.31
CA ALA A 76 -2.60 -15.86 -3.97
C ALA A 76 -1.63 -15.09 -3.06
N ARG A 77 -0.35 -15.46 -3.05
CA ARG A 77 0.70 -14.77 -2.30
C ARG A 77 0.87 -13.32 -2.73
N ALA A 78 0.87 -13.05 -4.04
CA ALA A 78 0.98 -11.69 -4.55
C ALA A 78 -0.19 -10.79 -4.12
N LEU A 79 -1.40 -11.34 -4.00
CA LEU A 79 -2.56 -10.62 -3.48
C LEU A 79 -2.46 -10.37 -1.96
N GLU A 80 -2.02 -11.38 -1.20
CA GLU A 80 -1.79 -11.28 0.24
C GLU A 80 -0.69 -10.24 0.55
N GLU A 81 0.45 -10.31 -0.14
CA GLU A 81 1.53 -9.33 -0.03
C GLU A 81 1.11 -7.91 -0.45
N ALA A 82 0.16 -7.78 -1.39
CA ALA A 82 -0.40 -6.48 -1.74
C ALA A 82 -1.26 -5.91 -0.60
N ALA A 83 -2.16 -6.73 -0.05
CA ALA A 83 -2.99 -6.34 1.09
C ALA A 83 -2.15 -6.00 2.32
N ASP A 84 -1.15 -6.81 2.65
CA ASP A 84 -0.22 -6.56 3.77
C ASP A 84 0.56 -5.26 3.59
N ARG A 85 1.03 -4.98 2.36
CA ARG A 85 1.72 -3.72 2.08
C ARG A 85 0.82 -2.52 2.25
N ASP A 86 -0.43 -2.61 1.82
CA ASP A 86 -1.38 -1.51 1.97
C ASP A 86 -1.77 -1.32 3.45
N GLN A 87 -1.92 -2.40 4.22
CA GLN A 87 -2.15 -2.32 5.66
C GLN A 87 -0.96 -1.68 6.41
N ARG A 88 0.28 -2.08 6.09
CA ARG A 88 1.48 -1.48 6.71
C ARG A 88 1.60 0.01 6.43
N LYS A 89 1.25 0.44 5.21
CA LYS A 89 1.22 1.87 4.88
C LYS A 89 0.20 2.61 5.75
N LYS A 90 -1.03 2.10 5.83
CA LYS A 90 -2.08 2.69 6.68
C LYS A 90 -1.62 2.82 8.13
N ASN A 91 -1.06 1.75 8.70
CA ASN A 91 -0.54 1.75 10.07
C ASN A 91 0.58 2.80 10.24
N GLY A 92 1.55 2.87 9.34
CA GLY A 92 2.62 3.87 9.42
C GLY A 92 2.14 5.31 9.33
N ILE A 93 1.04 5.57 8.59
CA ILE A 93 0.41 6.90 8.57
C ILE A 93 -0.27 7.20 9.91
N LEU A 94 -0.99 6.23 10.48
CA LEU A 94 -1.65 6.40 11.77
C LEU A 94 -0.63 6.63 12.89
N GLU A 95 0.47 5.88 12.90
CA GLU A 95 1.58 6.10 13.84
C GLU A 95 2.17 7.52 13.72
N LEU A 96 2.33 8.02 12.49
CA LEU A 96 2.80 9.39 12.27
C LEU A 96 1.76 10.45 12.70
N CYS A 97 0.47 10.18 12.53
CA CYS A 97 -0.60 11.03 13.04
C CYS A 97 -0.58 11.07 14.57
N ASP A 98 -0.42 9.92 15.22
CA ASP A 98 -0.36 9.82 16.69
C ASP A 98 0.84 10.62 17.24
N LEU A 99 2.00 10.51 16.58
CA LEU A 99 3.17 11.31 16.92
C LEU A 99 2.92 12.81 16.72
N ALA A 100 2.27 13.21 15.63
CA ALA A 100 1.91 14.61 15.40
C ALA A 100 0.91 15.13 16.46
N GLN A 101 -0.05 14.31 16.87
CA GLN A 101 -0.98 14.64 17.94
C GLN A 101 -0.25 14.86 19.26
N GLU A 102 0.61 13.93 19.66
CA GLU A 102 1.38 14.02 20.90
C GLU A 102 2.21 15.31 20.96
N GLN A 103 2.87 15.67 19.86
CA GLN A 103 3.65 16.90 19.77
C GLN A 103 2.77 18.17 19.78
N ALA A 104 1.60 18.14 19.14
CA ALA A 104 0.66 19.24 19.17
C ALA A 104 0.07 19.46 20.57
N ASP A 105 -0.23 18.38 21.29
CA ASP A 105 -0.73 18.41 22.66
C ASP A 105 0.35 18.91 23.63
N ALA A 106 1.59 18.44 23.48
CA ALA A 106 2.74 18.90 24.27
C ALA A 106 3.04 20.39 24.05
N ALA A 107 2.91 20.87 22.81
CA ALA A 107 3.00 22.28 22.48
C ALA A 107 1.87 23.07 23.14
N ALA A 108 0.61 22.65 22.95
CA ALA A 108 -0.56 23.35 23.50
C ALA A 108 -0.56 23.40 25.04
N ALA A 109 0.03 22.40 25.71
CA ALA A 109 0.18 22.41 27.17
C ALA A 109 0.99 23.61 27.69
N GLY A 110 1.95 24.12 26.92
CA GLY A 110 2.71 25.33 27.24
C GLY A 110 1.92 26.65 27.10
N PHE A 111 0.72 26.59 26.52
CA PHE A 111 -0.17 27.72 26.26
C PHE A 111 -1.52 27.59 27.02
N GLN A 112 -1.49 26.99 28.21
CA GLN A 112 -2.69 26.88 29.05
C GLN A 112 -3.04 28.24 29.68
N GLY A 113 -4.16 28.82 29.25
CA GLY A 113 -4.66 30.11 29.74
C GLY A 113 -4.19 31.29 28.88
N HIS A 114 -4.05 32.47 29.50
CA HIS A 114 -3.59 33.71 28.85
C HIS A 114 -2.08 33.97 29.03
N VAL A 115 -1.35 33.02 29.60
CA VAL A 115 0.08 33.18 29.91
C VAL A 115 0.84 32.01 29.29
N VAL A 116 1.96 32.34 28.64
CA VAL A 116 2.90 31.37 28.09
C VAL A 116 3.78 30.85 29.22
N ASP A 117 3.74 29.55 29.51
CA ASP A 117 4.67 28.92 30.44
C ASP A 117 5.95 28.56 29.68
N GLU A 118 6.89 29.51 29.62
CA GLU A 118 8.17 29.33 28.92
C GLU A 118 8.96 28.13 29.43
N LEU A 119 8.90 27.84 30.74
CA LEU A 119 9.64 26.74 31.34
C LEU A 119 9.04 25.40 30.88
N LEU A 120 7.72 25.30 30.86
CA LEU A 120 7.02 24.12 30.35
C LEU A 120 7.30 23.94 28.85
N LEU A 121 7.26 25.02 28.06
CA LEU A 121 7.60 24.97 26.63
C LEU A 121 9.05 24.54 26.38
N LEU A 122 10.00 25.02 27.18
CA LEU A 122 11.40 24.58 27.09
C LEU A 122 11.55 23.07 27.37
N GLY A 123 10.70 22.52 28.25
CA GLY A 123 10.72 21.10 28.61
C GLY A 123 9.93 20.19 27.67
N SER A 124 8.78 20.65 27.16
CA SER A 124 7.84 19.83 26.38
C SER A 124 8.02 19.98 24.87
N TYR A 125 8.44 21.14 24.39
CA TYR A 125 8.58 21.42 22.97
C TYR A 125 10.02 21.20 22.49
N ASN A 126 10.20 20.18 21.66
CA ASN A 126 11.45 19.94 20.95
C ASN A 126 11.29 20.29 19.46
N GLU A 127 11.81 21.46 19.10
CA GLU A 127 11.76 21.99 17.73
C GLU A 127 12.29 21.02 16.67
N ARG A 128 13.34 20.24 17.02
CA ARG A 128 13.89 19.25 16.11
C ARG A 128 12.89 18.14 15.84
N PHE A 129 12.30 17.55 16.87
CA PHE A 129 11.29 16.48 16.69
C PHE A 129 10.06 17.00 15.95
N PHE A 130 9.62 18.23 16.26
CA PHE A 130 8.50 18.86 15.57
C PHE A 130 8.76 19.01 14.06
N ASN A 131 9.94 19.53 13.70
CA ASN A 131 10.34 19.70 12.30
C ASN A 131 10.54 18.36 11.58
N GLU A 132 11.08 17.35 12.27
CA GLU A 132 11.20 15.98 11.73
C GLU A 132 9.83 15.37 11.45
N THR A 133 8.85 15.54 12.35
CA THR A 133 7.45 15.09 12.15
C THR A 133 6.77 15.84 11.01
N LEU A 134 6.93 17.16 10.94
CA LEU A 134 6.37 17.96 9.83
C LEU A 134 6.99 17.56 8.48
N HIS A 135 8.30 17.31 8.44
CA HIS A 135 8.99 16.82 7.25
C HIS A 135 8.49 15.42 6.86
N ALA A 136 8.34 14.52 7.82
CA ALA A 136 7.78 13.18 7.59
C ALA A 136 6.34 13.28 7.03
N LEU A 137 5.49 14.12 7.60
CA LEU A 137 4.13 14.36 7.09
C LEU A 137 4.19 14.87 5.64
N ASN A 138 5.07 15.84 5.36
CA ASN A 138 5.24 16.38 4.01
C ASN A 138 5.75 15.37 3.00
N SER A 139 6.55 14.39 3.42
CA SER A 139 7.04 13.30 2.57
C SER A 139 5.97 12.27 2.16
N LEU A 140 4.81 12.26 2.82
CA LEU A 140 3.72 11.35 2.48
C LEU A 140 3.15 11.65 1.09
N ASN A 141 3.21 10.65 0.20
CA ASN A 141 2.68 10.74 -1.16
C ASN A 141 1.15 10.64 -1.18
N LEU A 142 0.48 11.81 -1.24
CA LEU A 142 -0.98 11.95 -1.22
C LEU A 142 -1.73 11.12 -2.28
N TYR A 143 -1.14 10.92 -3.46
CA TYR A 143 -1.79 10.14 -4.51
C TYR A 143 -1.86 8.63 -4.21
N GLN A 144 -1.06 8.12 -3.26
CA GLN A 144 -1.04 6.69 -2.93
C GLN A 144 -2.22 6.24 -2.06
N PHE A 145 -2.97 7.19 -1.49
CA PHE A 145 -4.06 6.89 -0.57
C PHE A 145 -5.31 6.39 -1.29
N GLY A 146 -5.53 6.79 -2.55
CA GLY A 146 -6.74 6.41 -3.30
C GLY A 146 -8.06 6.99 -2.77
N PHE A 147 -8.04 7.71 -1.63
CA PHE A 147 -9.18 8.38 -1.01
C PHE A 147 -8.98 9.90 -1.06
N PRO A 148 -9.76 10.63 -1.88
CA PRO A 148 -9.70 12.09 -1.94
C PRO A 148 -9.90 12.77 -0.57
N GLU A 149 -10.73 12.19 0.29
CA GLU A 149 -11.04 12.68 1.63
C GLU A 149 -9.79 12.65 2.53
N ALA A 150 -9.08 11.52 2.57
CA ALA A 150 -7.84 11.39 3.33
C ALA A 150 -6.76 12.38 2.87
N VAL A 151 -6.70 12.66 1.56
CA VAL A 151 -5.79 13.65 1.00
C VAL A 151 -6.11 15.05 1.52
N SER A 152 -7.39 15.44 1.49
CA SER A 152 -7.83 16.73 2.01
C SER A 152 -7.53 16.86 3.51
N ASP A 153 -7.86 15.86 4.32
CA ASP A 153 -7.62 15.90 5.77
C ASP A 153 -6.13 15.92 6.11
N LEU A 154 -5.30 15.19 5.38
CA LEU A 154 -3.85 15.23 5.57
C LEU A 154 -3.24 16.59 5.19
N ILE A 155 -3.77 17.27 4.16
CA ILE A 155 -3.35 18.65 3.84
C ILE A 155 -3.74 19.60 4.97
N ARG A 156 -4.96 19.50 5.49
CA ARG A 156 -5.42 20.36 6.59
C ARG A 156 -4.63 20.10 7.88
N LEU A 157 -4.33 18.84 8.18
CA LEU A 157 -3.44 18.45 9.27
C LEU A 157 -2.06 19.11 9.13
N LYS A 158 -1.43 19.05 7.95
CA LYS A 158 -0.14 19.70 7.68
C LYS A 158 -0.18 21.20 7.92
N LEU A 159 -1.25 21.85 7.47
CA LEU A 159 -1.43 23.29 7.64
C LEU A 159 -1.59 23.68 9.11
N ALA A 160 -2.45 22.97 9.84
CA ALA A 160 -2.68 23.20 11.27
C ALA A 160 -1.41 22.92 12.10
N TYR A 161 -0.73 21.81 11.83
CA TYR A 161 0.54 21.49 12.48
C TYR A 161 1.61 22.55 12.16
N GLY A 162 1.75 22.96 10.91
CA GLY A 162 2.67 24.04 10.55
C GLY A 162 2.33 25.40 11.20
N ALA A 163 1.04 25.67 11.47
CA ALA A 163 0.61 26.87 12.19
C ALA A 163 1.11 26.88 13.64
N ILE A 164 0.99 25.76 14.36
CA ILE A 164 1.53 25.59 15.72
C ILE A 164 3.04 25.89 15.73
N GLY A 165 3.80 25.34 14.78
CA GLY A 165 5.24 25.57 14.70
C GLY A 165 5.58 27.05 14.52
N ARG A 166 4.91 27.75 13.60
CA ARG A 166 5.11 29.19 13.37
C ARG A 166 4.76 30.03 14.61
N ALA A 167 3.67 29.69 15.28
CA ALA A 167 3.23 30.38 16.49
C ALA A 167 4.28 30.25 17.61
N ILE A 168 4.83 29.05 17.83
CA ILE A 168 5.90 28.82 18.82
C ILE A 168 7.20 29.53 18.43
N SER A 169 7.57 29.53 17.14
CA SER A 169 8.74 30.28 16.68
C SER A 169 8.56 31.79 16.92
N ALA A 170 7.38 32.34 16.62
CA ALA A 170 7.08 33.75 16.84
C ALA A 170 7.19 34.12 18.33
N SER A 171 6.72 33.26 19.23
CA SER A 171 6.80 33.50 20.68
C SER A 171 8.23 33.46 21.21
N ARG A 172 9.10 32.60 20.67
CA ARG A 172 10.49 32.45 21.13
C ARG A 172 11.42 33.58 20.71
N PHE A 173 11.28 34.06 19.49
CA PHE A 173 12.26 35.00 18.93
C PHE A 173 11.89 36.46 19.14
N GLY A 174 10.71 36.75 19.71
CA GLY A 174 10.26 38.12 19.95
C GLY A 174 10.38 38.96 18.67
N ASP A 175 10.14 38.32 17.52
CA ASP A 175 10.31 38.95 16.22
C ASP A 175 9.42 40.20 16.26
N GLY A 176 9.99 41.36 15.92
CA GLY A 176 9.47 42.69 16.28
C GLY A 176 8.11 43.08 15.69
N THR A 177 7.29 42.10 15.28
CA THR A 177 5.85 42.22 15.09
C THR A 177 5.19 42.62 16.40
N GLU A 178 5.01 43.94 16.55
CA GLU A 178 4.07 44.55 17.48
C GLU A 178 2.76 43.75 17.58
N GLN A 179 2.40 43.38 18.82
CA GLN A 179 1.03 43.15 19.28
C GLN A 179 0.25 41.93 18.77
N MET A 180 0.88 40.76 18.56
CA MET A 180 0.11 39.55 18.93
C MET A 180 0.14 39.48 20.45
N THR A 181 -0.96 39.86 21.10
CA THR A 181 -1.11 39.66 22.53
C THR A 181 -0.93 38.18 22.85
N ASP A 182 -0.30 37.84 23.97
CA ASP A 182 -0.11 36.45 24.41
C ASP A 182 -1.43 35.67 24.36
N GLU A 183 -2.55 36.35 24.62
CA GLU A 183 -3.91 35.84 24.45
C GLU A 183 -4.24 35.40 23.02
N ALA A 184 -3.95 36.23 22.01
CA ALA A 184 -4.19 35.88 20.60
C ALA A 184 -3.35 34.67 20.16
N LEU A 185 -2.12 34.58 20.66
CA LEU A 185 -1.24 33.45 20.40
C LEU A 185 -1.75 32.15 21.03
N CYS A 186 -2.15 32.20 22.30
CA CYS A 186 -2.75 31.04 22.97
C CYS A 186 -4.00 30.55 22.24
N LEU A 187 -4.88 31.46 21.79
CA LEU A 187 -6.08 31.12 21.04
C LEU A 187 -5.77 30.46 19.69
N ASP A 188 -4.78 30.96 18.93
CA ASP A 188 -4.39 30.39 17.63
C ASP A 188 -3.80 28.97 17.77
N ILE A 189 -2.97 28.76 18.81
CA ILE A 189 -2.38 27.44 19.08
C ILE A 189 -3.44 26.45 19.52
N GLN A 190 -4.35 26.84 20.42
CA GLN A 190 -5.47 25.98 20.84
C GLN A 190 -6.41 25.65 19.67
N ALA A 191 -6.72 26.64 18.82
CA ALA A 191 -7.52 26.41 17.62
C ALA A 191 -6.82 25.43 16.66
N SER A 192 -5.52 25.60 16.45
CA SER A 192 -4.72 24.72 15.59
C SER A 192 -4.61 23.29 16.17
N GLN A 193 -4.44 23.14 17.48
CA GLN A 193 -4.39 21.85 18.16
C GLN A 193 -5.74 21.11 18.07
N ARG A 194 -6.86 21.84 18.17
CA ARG A 194 -8.18 21.26 17.93
C ARG A 194 -8.32 20.76 16.49
N LEU A 195 -7.89 21.54 15.49
CA LEU A 195 -7.93 21.12 14.08
C LEU A 195 -7.05 19.89 13.82
N VAL A 196 -5.86 19.83 14.42
CA VAL A 196 -5.00 18.62 14.37
C VAL A 196 -5.76 17.41 14.89
N THR A 197 -6.40 17.52 16.05
CA THR A 197 -7.18 16.43 16.65
C THR A 197 -8.35 16.00 15.76
N GLU A 198 -9.12 16.96 15.23
CA GLU A 198 -10.27 16.68 14.36
C GLU A 198 -9.85 15.95 13.07
N HIS A 199 -8.79 16.40 12.41
CA HIS A 199 -8.31 15.76 11.18
C HIS A 199 -7.66 14.40 11.41
N ILE A 200 -7.01 14.18 12.56
CA ILE A 200 -6.48 12.86 12.92
C ILE A 200 -7.61 11.87 13.19
N GLN A 201 -8.68 12.30 13.87
CA GLN A 201 -9.85 11.45 14.07
C GLN A 201 -10.53 11.09 12.74
N ALA A 202 -10.67 12.05 11.83
CA ALA A 202 -11.19 11.78 10.49
C ALA A 202 -10.32 10.78 9.71
N LEU A 203 -8.99 10.94 9.75
CA LEU A 203 -8.05 10.01 9.12
C LEU A 203 -8.15 8.60 9.73
N ARG A 204 -8.31 8.48 11.05
CA ARG A 204 -8.54 7.18 11.71
C ARG A 204 -9.81 6.49 11.21
N GLN A 205 -10.90 7.24 11.02
CA GLN A 205 -12.16 6.69 10.49
C GLN A 205 -12.07 6.26 9.02
N ILE A 206 -11.24 6.94 8.22
CA ILE A 206 -11.06 6.60 6.80
C ILE A 206 -10.09 5.43 6.61
N LEU A 207 -9.05 5.34 7.44
CA LEU A 207 -7.98 4.37 7.28
C LEU A 207 -8.21 3.05 8.04
N GLY A 208 -8.89 3.10 9.19
CA GLY A 208 -9.26 1.95 10.03
C GLY A 208 -10.45 1.19 9.48
#